data_AF-A0A7J3GBN1-F1
#
_entry.id   AF-A0A7J3GBN1-F1
#
_cell.length_a   1.000
_cell.length_b   1.000
_cell.length_c   1.000
_cell.angle_alpha   90.00
_cell.angle_beta   90.00
_cell.angle_gamma   90.00
#
_symmetry.space_group_name_H-M   'P 1'
#
loop_
_entity.id
_entity.type
_entity.pdbx_description
1 polymer ?
#
loop_
_entity_poly.entity_id
_entity_poly.type
_entity_poly.pdbx_seq_one_letter_code
_entity_poly.pdbx_strand_id
1 'polypeptide(L)' 'MEKGDKCLAVVRVRGTVNVRKDIEDTLRMLNLTRNCHATLIDNRPSY' A
#
# COMPACT_ATOMS: atom_id res chain seq x y z
N MET A 1 7.15 15.76 -21.95
CA MET A 1 8.22 14.86 -21.49
C MET A 1 7.98 14.62 -20.01
N GLU A 2 7.21 13.61 -19.64
CA GLU A 2 6.86 13.40 -18.24
C GLU A 2 7.47 12.08 -17.81
N LYS A 3 8.45 12.21 -16.92
CA LYS A 3 9.30 11.17 -16.36
C LYS A 3 8.36 10.10 -15.80
N GLY A 4 8.18 8.98 -16.51
CA GLY A 4 7.14 7.99 -16.24
C GLY A 4 6.95 7.78 -14.74
N ASP A 5 5.72 8.01 -14.27
CA ASP A 5 5.37 7.99 -12.87
C ASP A 5 5.97 6.74 -12.21
N LYS A 6 6.73 6.95 -11.13
CA LYS A 6 7.41 5.84 -10.46
C LYS A 6 6.32 4.94 -9.86
N CYS A 7 6.07 3.78 -10.46
CA CYS A 7 5.21 2.77 -9.85
C CYS A 7 5.91 2.19 -8.61
N LEU A 8 5.30 2.37 -7.45
CA LEU A 8 5.72 1.75 -6.21
C LEU A 8 4.92 0.45 -6.02
N ALA A 9 5.63 -0.64 -5.79
CA ALA A 9 5.02 -1.90 -5.37
C ALA A 9 4.98 -1.94 -3.83
N VAL A 10 3.79 -1.82 -3.25
CA VAL A 10 3.59 -1.94 -1.81
C VAL A 10 3.20 -3.37 -1.49
N VAL A 11 4.03 -4.07 -0.71
CA VAL A 11 3.80 -5.46 -0.33
C VAL A 11 3.56 -5.57 1.17
N ARG A 12 2.46 -6.20 1.55
CA ARG A 12 2.17 -6.50 2.95
C ARG A 12 2.88 -7.78 3.39
N VAL A 13 4.03 -7.61 4.04
CA VAL A 13 4.85 -8.73 4.55
C VAL A 13 4.38 -9.22 5.92
N ARG A 14 3.76 -8.34 6.73
CA ARG A 14 3.28 -8.65 8.09
C ARG A 14 1.79 -9.04 8.09
N GLY A 15 1.44 -9.97 8.99
CA GLY A 15 0.06 -10.39 9.22
C GLY A 15 -0.86 -9.28 9.75
N THR A 16 -2.12 -9.63 10.02
CA THR A 16 -3.16 -8.72 10.53
C THR A 16 -3.14 -8.55 12.05
N VAL A 17 -2.33 -9.32 12.77
CA VAL A 17 -2.29 -9.31 14.25
C VAL A 17 -1.46 -8.13 14.76
N ASN A 18 -2.01 -7.38 15.72
CA ASN A 18 -1.36 -6.26 16.42
C ASN A 18 -1.01 -5.04 15.52
N VAL A 19 -1.81 -4.77 14.48
CA VAL A 19 -1.68 -3.55 13.66
C VAL A 19 -2.47 -2.41 14.30
N ARG A 20 -1.88 -1.20 14.37
CA ARG A 20 -2.58 0.00 14.83
C ARG A 20 -3.73 0.33 13.88
N LYS A 21 -4.86 0.79 14.43
CA LYS A 21 -6.09 1.02 13.67
C LYS A 21 -5.89 1.99 12.50
N ASP A 22 -5.09 3.04 12.67
CA ASP A 22 -4.72 3.98 11.59
C ASP A 22 -3.99 3.29 10.44
N ILE A 23 -3.05 2.40 10.76
CA ILE A 23 -2.28 1.65 9.76
C ILE A 23 -3.16 0.60 9.07
N GLU A 24 -4.06 -0.05 9.81
CA GLU A 24 -5.02 -0.98 9.22
C GLU A 24 -5.94 -0.26 8.22
N ASP A 25 -6.39 0.95 8.56
CA ASP A 25 -7.26 1.74 7.70
C ASP A 25 -6.54 2.14 6.41
N THR A 26 -5.29 2.64 6.49
CA THR A 26 -4.46 2.92 5.31
C THR A 26 -4.18 1.67 4.47
N LEU A 27 -3.88 0.53 5.12
CA LEU A 27 -3.68 -0.75 4.41
C LEU A 27 -4.96 -1.20 3.71
N ARG A 28 -6.15 -0.97 4.29
CA ARG A 28 -7.43 -1.24 3.63
C ARG A 28 -7.67 -0.29 2.45
N MET A 29 -7.37 0.99 2.58
CA MET A 29 -7.44 1.97 1.48
C MET A 29 -6.54 1.57 0.30
N LEU A 30 -5.35 1.02 0.60
CA LEU A 30 -4.41 0.47 -0.39
C LEU A 30 -4.76 -0.96 -0.86
N ASN A 31 -5.91 -1.49 -0.46
CA ASN A 31 -6.40 -2.82 -0.82
C ASN A 31 -5.52 -3.99 -0.32
N LEU A 32 -4.73 -3.79 0.73
CA LEU A 32 -3.83 -4.77 1.36
C LEU A 32 -4.52 -5.47 2.54
N THR A 33 -5.64 -6.14 2.27
CA THR A 33 -6.51 -6.75 3.29
C THR A 33 -6.04 -8.12 3.79
N ARG A 34 -5.22 -8.83 2.99
CA ARG A 34 -4.68 -10.16 3.30
C ARG A 34 -3.17 -10.14 3.48
N ASN A 35 -2.64 -11.15 4.17
CA ASN A 35 -1.20 -11.40 4.25
C ASN A 35 -0.64 -11.69 2.85
N CYS A 36 0.60 -11.25 2.58
CA CYS A 36 1.29 -11.45 1.30
C CYS A 36 0.56 -10.85 0.08
N HIS A 37 -0.28 -9.83 0.27
CA HIS A 37 -0.88 -9.08 -0.83
C HIS A 37 0.06 -7.96 -1.29
N ALA A 38 0.02 -7.64 -2.57
CA ALA A 38 0.80 -6.55 -3.16
C ALA A 38 -0.12 -5.67 -4.00
N THR A 39 0.02 -4.36 -3.84
CA THR A 39 -0.69 -3.35 -4.65
C THR A 39 0.35 -2.48 -5.34
N LEU A 40 0.14 -2.21 -6.62
CA LEU A 40 0.92 -1.25 -7.39
C LEU A 40 0.24 0.12 -7.28
N ILE A 41 1.00 1.13 -6.84
CA ILE A 41 0.52 2.52 -6.73
C ILE A 41 1.46 3.44 -7.49
N ASP A 42 0.91 4.50 -8.09
CA ASP A 42 1.70 5.54 -8.70
C ASP A 42 2.26 6.48 -7.63
N ASN A 43 3.53 6.87 -7.74
CA ASN A 43 4.17 7.85 -6.85
C ASN A 43 3.69 9.28 -7.15
N ARG A 44 2.38 9.52 -6.98
CA ARG A 44 1.79 10.87 -6.96
C ARG A 44 1.81 11.40 -5.52
N PRO A 45 2.18 12.67 -5.28
CA PRO A 45 2.31 13.23 -3.93
C PRO A 45 1.00 13.41 -3.15
N SER A 46 -0.13 12.86 -3.64
CA SER A 46 -1.47 13.05 -3.07
C SER A 46 -2.17 11.73 -2.72
N TYR A 47 -1.43 10.64 -2.50
CA TYR A 47 -1.96 9.35 -2.07
C TYR A 47 -1.72 9.07 -0.60
#